data_AF-A0AAN0JRG4-F1
#
_entry.id   AF-A0AAN0JRG4-F1
#
_cell.length_a   1.000
_cell.length_b   1.000
_cell.length_c   1.000
_cell.angle_alpha   90.00
_cell.angle_beta   90.00
_cell.angle_gamma   90.00
#
_symmetry.space_group_name_H-M   'P 1'
#
loop_
_entity.id
_entity.type
_entity.pdbx_description
1 polymer ?
#
loop_
_entity_poly.entity_id
_entity_poly.type
_entity_poly.pdbx_seq_one_letter_code
_entity_poly.pdbx_strand_id
1 'polypeptide(L)'
;MYIHSGNAIHCDLKPSNILINSECFIKLADFGLAHSLASTSNEGSKGVGGDGVNDFNPAMTDYVATRWYRSPEILLGSRRYTRGVDMWSLGCILAEMIASRPLYPGSSTINQLNRIMSTLPPPSRQDVESIKSPYAKAILDQIIHKRHKYLTDILPQADPSKITHYTIDDSTIDNM
;
A
#
# COMPACT_ATOMS: atom_id res chain seq x y z
N MET A 1 -11.15 10.38 2.69
CA MET A 1 -11.69 11.66 2.21
C MET A 1 -10.92 12.89 2.70
N TYR A 2 -10.89 13.29 3.98
CA TYR A 2 -10.29 14.60 4.38
C TYR A 2 -8.81 14.80 4.01
N ILE A 3 -7.94 13.82 4.31
CA ILE A 3 -6.50 13.90 3.98
C ILE A 3 -6.30 13.93 2.45
N HIS A 4 -6.98 13.00 1.75
CA HIS A 4 -6.89 12.87 0.30
C HIS A 4 -7.47 14.06 -0.47
N SER A 5 -8.55 14.69 0.03
CA SER A 5 -9.10 15.93 -0.52
C SER A 5 -8.16 17.11 -0.33
N GLY A 6 -7.29 17.05 0.68
CA GLY A 6 -6.18 17.99 0.88
C GLY A 6 -4.94 17.68 0.03
N ASN A 7 -5.04 16.79 -0.96
CA ASN A 7 -3.93 16.34 -1.81
C ASN A 7 -2.73 15.80 -1.00
N ALA A 8 -3.00 15.14 0.12
CA ALA A 8 -2.01 14.42 0.90
C ALA A 8 -2.31 12.91 0.91
N ILE A 9 -1.28 12.10 1.08
CA ILE A 9 -1.35 10.64 1.30
C ILE A 9 -0.62 10.38 2.62
N HIS A 10 -1.16 9.53 3.48
CA HIS A 10 -0.53 9.24 4.78
C HIS A 10 0.68 8.31 4.65
N CYS A 11 0.64 7.32 3.75
CA CYS A 11 1.73 6.39 3.42
C CYS A 11 2.18 5.43 4.54
N ASP A 12 1.57 5.48 5.72
CA ASP A 12 1.91 4.62 6.87
C ASP A 12 0.68 4.34 7.74
N LEU A 13 -0.47 4.07 7.11
CA LEU A 13 -1.66 3.63 7.84
C LEU A 13 -1.44 2.21 8.36
N LYS A 14 -1.59 2.07 9.67
CA LYS A 14 -1.48 0.80 10.42
C LYS A 14 -2.27 0.93 11.72
N PRO A 15 -2.64 -0.18 12.40
CA PRO A 15 -3.47 -0.12 13.60
C PRO A 15 -2.89 0.78 14.70
N SER A 16 -1.56 0.81 14.89
CA SER A 16 -0.94 1.67 15.91
C SER A 16 -1.09 3.17 15.64
N ASN A 17 -1.40 3.56 14.39
CA ASN A 17 -1.57 4.95 13.97
C ASN A 17 -3.05 5.36 13.93
N ILE A 18 -3.96 4.47 14.34
CA ILE A 18 -5.39 4.73 14.49
C ILE A 18 -5.67 4.80 15.99
N LEU A 19 -5.68 6.01 16.54
CA LEU A 19 -5.94 6.25 17.95
C LEU A 19 -7.43 6.15 18.22
N ILE A 20 -7.81 5.39 19.26
CA ILE A 20 -9.18 5.22 19.71
C ILE A 20 -9.27 5.50 21.22
N ASN A 21 -10.30 6.24 21.64
CA ASN A 21 -10.59 6.44 23.05
C ASN A 21 -11.75 5.53 23.53
N SER A 22 -12.09 5.57 24.82
CA SER A 22 -13.16 4.75 25.42
C SER A 22 -14.57 5.05 24.89
N GLU A 23 -14.74 6.18 24.22
CA GLU A 23 -16.00 6.59 23.58
C GLU A 23 -16.03 6.22 22.08
N CYS A 24 -15.06 5.44 21.62
CA CYS A 24 -14.88 5.05 20.22
C CYS A 24 -14.61 6.24 19.27
N PHE A 25 -14.11 7.36 19.78
CA PHE A 25 -13.61 8.42 18.90
C PHE A 25 -12.28 8.02 18.27
N ILE A 26 -12.24 8.09 16.94
CA ILE A 26 -11.08 7.69 16.13
C ILE A 26 -10.34 8.91 15.61
N LYS A 27 -9.01 8.91 15.73
CA LYS A 27 -8.11 9.91 15.14
C LYS A 27 -6.92 9.22 14.47
N LEU A 28 -6.50 9.73 13.32
CA LEU A 28 -5.25 9.31 12.68
C LEU A 28 -4.06 10.08 13.27
N ALA A 29 -2.93 9.41 13.39
CA ALA A 29 -1.69 9.95 13.93
C ALA A 29 -0.48 9.54 13.08
N ASP A 30 0.66 10.18 13.36
CA ASP A 30 1.96 9.88 12.72
C ASP A 30 2.02 10.15 11.21
N PHE A 31 2.04 11.44 10.87
CA PHE A 31 2.19 11.93 9.49
C PHE A 31 3.66 12.07 9.06
N GLY A 32 4.61 11.46 9.77
CA GLY A 32 6.05 11.61 9.48
C GLY A 32 6.46 11.08 8.10
N LEU A 33 5.65 10.22 7.50
CA LEU A 33 5.84 9.66 6.15
C LEU A 33 4.83 10.20 5.13
N ALA A 34 4.01 11.18 5.50
CA ALA A 34 2.97 11.69 4.61
C ALA A 34 3.55 12.36 3.36
N HIS A 35 2.91 12.16 2.22
CA HIS A 35 3.35 12.65 0.92
C HIS A 35 2.33 13.60 0.31
N SER A 36 2.78 14.72 -0.28
CA SER A 36 1.90 15.68 -0.96
C SER A 36 1.85 15.44 -2.47
N LEU A 37 0.64 15.25 -2.98
CA LEU A 37 0.34 15.09 -4.41
C LEU A 37 0.48 16.38 -5.22
N ALA A 38 0.52 17.56 -4.57
CA ALA A 38 0.68 18.83 -5.26
C ALA A 38 2.11 19.04 -5.83
N SER A 39 3.08 18.25 -5.37
CA SER A 39 4.49 18.37 -5.75
C SER A 39 4.82 17.74 -7.11
N THR A 40 3.92 16.89 -7.63
CA THR A 40 4.16 16.07 -8.83
C THR A 40 3.60 16.67 -10.12
N SER A 41 2.85 17.77 -10.07
CA SER A 41 2.26 18.43 -11.25
C SER A 41 3.21 19.37 -12.00
N ASN A 42 4.40 19.64 -11.47
CA ASN A 42 5.38 20.58 -12.04
C ASN A 42 6.62 19.89 -12.65
N GLU A 43 6.47 18.79 -13.39
CA GLU A 43 7.59 18.15 -14.12
C GLU A 43 8.08 18.95 -15.35
N GLY A 44 7.79 20.25 -15.44
CA GLY A 44 8.19 21.13 -16.54
C GLY A 44 9.18 22.26 -16.20
N SER A 45 9.66 22.40 -14.95
CA SER A 45 10.56 23.50 -14.60
C SER A 45 11.60 23.10 -13.56
N LYS A 46 12.86 23.10 -13.98
CA LYS A 46 14.02 22.83 -13.12
C LYS A 46 14.22 23.97 -12.09
N GLY A 47 14.42 23.58 -10.84
CA GLY A 47 15.38 24.23 -9.94
C GLY A 47 14.83 25.05 -8.77
N VAL A 48 15.38 24.72 -7.59
CA VAL A 48 15.53 25.52 -6.35
C VAL A 48 14.42 25.39 -5.30
N GLY A 49 14.73 24.64 -4.23
CA GLY A 49 14.27 24.91 -2.87
C GLY A 49 13.32 23.88 -2.24
N GLY A 50 13.88 22.87 -1.58
CA GLY A 50 13.15 21.97 -0.67
C GLY A 50 13.84 20.62 -0.50
N ASP A 51 14.66 20.50 0.55
CA ASP A 51 15.39 19.30 0.93
C ASP A 51 14.54 18.02 0.90
N GLY A 52 15.09 16.96 0.32
CA GLY A 52 14.63 15.60 0.58
C GLY A 52 13.78 14.96 -0.51
N VAL A 53 14.19 15.05 -1.79
CA VAL A 53 14.05 13.87 -2.65
C VAL A 53 15.00 12.82 -2.07
N ASN A 54 14.59 12.20 -0.97
CA ASN A 54 15.17 10.93 -0.59
C ASN A 54 14.91 10.05 -1.79
N ASP A 55 15.99 9.63 -2.42
CA ASP A 55 16.06 8.45 -3.27
C ASP A 55 15.67 7.27 -2.36
N PHE A 56 14.40 7.23 -1.98
CA PHE A 56 13.83 6.30 -1.04
C PHE A 56 13.84 5.01 -1.82
N ASN A 57 14.86 4.20 -1.55
CA ASN A 57 14.91 2.83 -1.99
C ASN A 57 14.23 2.00 -0.89
N PRO A 58 12.90 1.80 -0.94
CA PRO A 58 12.20 1.01 0.07
C PRO A 58 12.67 -0.45 0.11
N ALA A 59 13.42 -0.91 -0.90
CA ALA A 59 14.09 -2.21 -0.87
C ALA A 59 15.30 -2.23 0.10
N MET A 60 15.88 -1.08 0.46
CA MET A 60 16.99 -0.96 1.40
C MET A 60 16.60 -0.46 2.79
N THR A 61 15.48 0.26 2.92
CA THR A 61 15.02 0.69 4.24
C THR A 61 14.15 -0.39 4.89
N ASP A 62 14.84 -1.36 5.49
CA ASP A 62 14.27 -2.27 6.49
C ASP A 62 13.98 -1.49 7.79
N TYR A 63 13.27 -0.36 7.68
CA TYR A 63 12.74 0.36 8.83
C TYR A 63 11.89 -0.63 9.60
N VAL A 64 12.27 -0.82 10.86
CA VAL A 64 11.73 -1.75 11.88
C VAL A 64 10.20 -1.62 12.09
N ALA A 65 9.53 -0.72 11.37
CA ALA A 65 8.09 -0.63 11.26
C ALA A 65 7.47 -1.78 10.46
N THR A 66 6.25 -2.15 10.85
CA THR A 66 5.51 -3.29 10.34
C THR A 66 5.11 -3.12 8.86
N ARG A 67 5.90 -3.69 7.94
CA ARG A 67 5.66 -3.70 6.47
C ARG A 67 4.35 -4.35 6.02
N TRP A 68 3.56 -4.90 6.94
CA TRP A 68 2.38 -5.72 6.68
C TRP A 68 1.25 -4.95 6.00
N TYR A 69 1.21 -3.63 6.18
CA TYR A 69 0.19 -2.74 5.64
C TYR A 69 0.68 -1.94 4.41
N ARG A 70 1.97 -2.05 4.03
CA ARG A 70 2.52 -1.31 2.89
C ARG A 70 1.97 -1.87 1.57
N SER A 71 1.64 -0.96 0.65
CA SER A 71 1.15 -1.31 -0.68
C SER A 71 2.25 -1.90 -1.58
N PRO A 72 1.90 -2.70 -2.61
CA PRO A 72 2.87 -3.31 -3.52
C PRO A 72 3.78 -2.28 -4.20
N GLU A 73 3.24 -1.14 -4.62
CA GLU A 73 3.99 -0.08 -5.27
C GLU A 73 4.98 0.62 -4.32
N ILE A 74 4.67 0.73 -3.03
CA ILE A 74 5.66 1.15 -2.01
C ILE A 74 6.74 0.09 -1.87
N LEU A 75 6.38 -1.18 -1.73
CA LEU A 75 7.34 -2.28 -1.56
C LEU A 75 8.27 -2.46 -2.77
N LEU A 76 7.79 -2.09 -3.96
CA LEU A 76 8.52 -2.18 -5.23
C LEU A 76 9.27 -0.88 -5.58
N GLY A 77 9.21 0.16 -4.74
CA GLY A 77 9.97 1.40 -4.95
C GLY A 77 9.43 2.28 -6.06
N SER A 78 8.11 2.32 -6.23
CA SER A 78 7.47 3.29 -7.13
C SER A 78 7.89 4.72 -6.78
N ARG A 79 8.07 5.54 -7.80
CA ARG A 79 8.25 7.00 -7.67
C ARG A 79 6.93 7.77 -7.71
N ARG A 80 5.83 7.07 -8.01
CA ARG A 80 4.49 7.65 -8.13
C ARG A 80 3.57 7.00 -7.12
N TYR A 81 3.21 7.75 -6.10
CA TYR A 81 2.21 7.34 -5.10
C TYR A 81 0.86 7.94 -5.45
N THR A 82 -0.19 7.15 -5.26
CA THR A 82 -1.57 7.57 -5.41
C THR A 82 -2.28 7.40 -4.08
N ARG A 83 -3.51 7.92 -3.99
CA ARG A 83 -4.40 7.69 -2.84
C ARG A 83 -4.63 6.19 -2.57
N GLY A 84 -4.42 5.34 -3.59
CA GLY A 84 -4.50 3.88 -3.50
C GLY A 84 -3.56 3.25 -2.47
N VAL A 85 -2.43 3.89 -2.15
CA VAL A 85 -1.49 3.47 -1.09
C VAL A 85 -2.21 3.32 0.26
N ASP A 86 -2.97 4.35 0.64
CA ASP A 86 -3.70 4.35 1.90
C ASP A 86 -4.90 3.40 1.86
N MET A 87 -5.54 3.26 0.70
CA MET A 87 -6.67 2.34 0.50
C MET A 87 -6.24 0.87 0.63
N TRP A 88 -5.05 0.52 0.12
CA TRP A 88 -4.45 -0.79 0.34
C TRP A 88 -4.23 -1.07 1.83
N SER A 89 -3.62 -0.10 2.53
CA SER A 89 -3.33 -0.18 3.95
C SER A 89 -4.61 -0.38 4.76
N LEU A 90 -5.66 0.39 4.46
CA LEU A 90 -6.99 0.26 5.05
C LEU A 90 -7.59 -1.13 4.81
N GLY A 91 -7.47 -1.69 3.61
CA GLY A 91 -7.91 -3.05 3.30
C GLY A 91 -7.23 -4.11 4.19
N CYS A 92 -5.92 -3.97 4.40
CA CYS A 92 -5.17 -4.85 5.32
C CYS A 92 -5.65 -4.72 6.78
N ILE A 93 -5.94 -3.50 7.24
CA ILE A 93 -6.46 -3.24 8.59
C ILE A 93 -7.87 -3.82 8.76
N LEU A 94 -8.75 -3.63 7.78
CA LEU A 94 -10.11 -4.21 7.79
C LEU A 94 -10.06 -5.74 7.85
N ALA A 95 -9.21 -6.36 7.03
CA ALA A 95 -9.01 -7.80 7.04
C ALA A 95 -8.46 -8.30 8.39
N GLU A 96 -7.56 -7.55 9.02
CA GLU A 96 -7.04 -7.88 10.35
C GLU A 96 -8.10 -7.77 11.44
N MET A 97 -8.97 -6.76 11.40
CA MET A 97 -10.09 -6.65 12.34
C MET A 97 -11.05 -7.83 12.22
N ILE A 98 -11.31 -8.32 11.00
CA ILE A 98 -12.18 -9.48 10.76
C ILE A 98 -11.50 -10.78 11.22
N ALA A 99 -10.22 -10.96 10.90
CA ALA A 99 -9.50 -12.21 11.18
C ALA A 99 -8.87 -12.26 12.57
N SER A 100 -8.83 -11.14 13.30
CA SER A 100 -8.05 -10.95 14.53
C SER A 100 -6.56 -11.29 14.39
N ARG A 101 -6.04 -11.27 13.15
CA ARG A 101 -4.64 -11.50 12.82
C ARG A 101 -4.27 -10.74 11.54
N PRO A 102 -3.01 -10.28 11.39
CA PRO A 102 -2.59 -9.57 10.19
C PRO A 102 -2.84 -10.37 8.91
N LEU A 103 -3.26 -9.66 7.86
CA LEU A 103 -3.53 -10.27 6.55
C LEU A 103 -2.24 -10.80 5.89
N TYR A 104 -1.19 -9.97 5.87
CA TYR A 104 0.09 -10.30 5.24
C TYR A 104 1.27 -10.06 6.20
N PRO A 105 1.55 -10.97 7.15
CA PRO A 105 2.66 -10.82 8.09
C PRO A 105 4.01 -11.26 7.48
N GLY A 106 4.59 -10.43 6.62
CA GLY A 106 5.87 -10.69 5.96
C GLY A 106 7.11 -10.40 6.81
N SER A 107 8.08 -11.31 6.79
CA SER A 107 9.35 -11.19 7.52
C SER A 107 10.43 -10.36 6.80
N SER A 108 10.29 -10.16 5.50
CA SER A 108 11.16 -9.34 4.65
C SER A 108 10.33 -8.76 3.49
N THR A 109 10.87 -7.81 2.72
CA THR A 109 10.18 -7.26 1.53
C THR A 109 9.80 -8.35 0.53
N ILE A 110 10.73 -9.27 0.23
CA ILE A 110 10.46 -10.40 -0.65
C ILE A 110 9.39 -11.33 -0.05
N ASN A 111 9.47 -11.65 1.25
CA ASN A 111 8.45 -12.49 1.89
C ASN A 111 7.07 -11.82 1.90
N GLN A 112 7.01 -10.50 2.11
CA GLN A 112 5.78 -9.70 2.07
C GLN A 112 5.15 -9.77 0.68
N LEU A 113 5.92 -9.48 -0.37
CA LEU A 113 5.45 -9.55 -1.75
C LEU A 113 4.99 -10.96 -2.13
N ASN A 114 5.74 -12.01 -1.75
CA ASN A 114 5.30 -13.40 -1.96
C ASN A 114 3.94 -13.71 -1.33
N ARG A 115 3.64 -13.16 -0.14
CA ARG A 115 2.35 -13.35 0.54
C ARG A 115 1.22 -12.62 -0.20
N ILE A 116 1.45 -11.37 -0.59
CA ILE A 116 0.50 -10.56 -1.36
C ILE A 116 0.16 -11.27 -2.68
N MET A 117 1.19 -11.64 -3.44
CA MET A 117 1.08 -12.29 -4.76
C MET A 117 0.48 -13.69 -4.69
N SER A 118 0.44 -14.32 -3.51
CA SER A 118 -0.26 -15.59 -3.33
C SER A 118 -1.78 -15.45 -3.30
N THR A 119 -2.31 -14.22 -3.22
CA THR A 119 -3.75 -13.92 -3.07
C THR A 119 -4.32 -13.06 -4.18
N LEU A 120 -3.45 -12.48 -5.00
CA LEU A 120 -3.81 -11.66 -6.14
C LEU A 120 -3.43 -12.38 -7.44
N PRO A 121 -4.13 -12.09 -8.55
CA PRO A 121 -3.64 -12.48 -9.86
C PRO A 121 -2.22 -11.96 -10.11
N PRO A 122 -1.39 -12.70 -10.86
CA PRO A 122 -0.08 -12.19 -11.29
C PRO A 122 -0.23 -10.85 -12.03
N PRO A 123 0.63 -9.86 -11.77
CA PRO A 123 0.57 -8.56 -12.43
C PRO A 123 0.83 -8.75 -13.92
N SER A 124 0.04 -8.04 -14.73
CA SER A 124 0.29 -7.93 -16.15
C SER A 124 1.56 -7.11 -16.42
N ARG A 125 2.06 -7.16 -17.65
CA ARG A 125 3.18 -6.31 -18.06
C ARG A 125 2.87 -4.82 -17.88
N GLN A 126 1.63 -4.42 -18.12
CA GLN A 126 1.18 -3.04 -17.96
C GLN A 126 1.22 -2.61 -16.48
N ASP A 127 0.84 -3.50 -15.56
CA ASP A 127 0.93 -3.24 -14.12
C ASP A 127 2.39 -3.05 -13.70
N VAL A 128 3.30 -3.89 -14.20
CA VAL A 128 4.74 -3.75 -13.87
C VAL A 128 5.31 -2.43 -14.41
N GLU A 129 4.90 -2.02 -15.62
CA GLU A 129 5.33 -0.75 -16.23
C GLU A 129 4.70 0.49 -15.56
N SER A 130 3.53 0.36 -14.92
CA SER A 130 2.84 1.45 -14.23
C SER A 130 3.46 1.78 -12.86
N ILE A 131 4.18 0.84 -12.24
CA ILE A 131 4.90 1.05 -10.97
C ILE A 131 5.97 2.14 -11.08
N LYS A 132 6.51 2.42 -12.27
CA LYS A 132 7.57 3.44 -12.47
C LYS A 132 8.75 3.31 -11.50
N SER A 133 9.22 2.07 -11.31
CA SER A 133 10.40 1.74 -10.49
C SER A 133 11.45 1.01 -11.30
N PRO A 134 12.74 1.41 -11.23
CA PRO A 134 13.82 0.70 -11.88
C PRO A 134 14.09 -0.68 -11.26
N TYR A 135 13.64 -0.90 -10.02
CA TYR A 135 13.90 -2.14 -9.27
C TYR A 135 12.74 -3.14 -9.33
N ALA A 136 11.54 -2.70 -9.71
CA ALA A 136 10.32 -3.53 -9.65
C ALA A 136 10.51 -4.87 -10.37
N LYS A 137 11.03 -4.86 -11.61
CA LYS A 137 11.26 -6.09 -12.36
C LYS A 137 12.22 -7.04 -11.65
N ALA A 138 13.37 -6.54 -11.20
CA ALA A 138 14.39 -7.35 -10.51
C ALA A 138 13.89 -7.94 -9.18
N ILE A 139 13.00 -7.24 -8.48
CA ILE A 139 12.36 -7.73 -7.25
C ILE A 139 11.29 -8.78 -7.58
N LEU A 140 10.44 -8.52 -8.58
CA LEU A 140 9.39 -9.44 -9.01
C LEU A 140 9.97 -10.77 -9.53
N ASP A 141 11.12 -10.73 -10.22
CA ASP A 141 11.82 -11.92 -10.71
C ASP A 141 12.33 -12.82 -9.55
N GLN A 142 12.48 -12.28 -8.33
CA GLN A 142 12.86 -13.05 -7.13
C GLN A 142 11.65 -13.69 -6.42
N ILE A 143 10.43 -13.38 -6.83
CA ILE A 143 9.21 -13.87 -6.18
C ILE A 143 8.92 -15.31 -6.64
N ILE A 144 8.83 -16.21 -5.67
CA ILE A 144 8.48 -17.61 -5.90
C ILE A 144 6.97 -17.69 -6.06
N HIS A 145 6.51 -18.13 -7.23
CA HIS A 145 5.09 -18.30 -7.49
C HIS A 145 4.58 -19.49 -6.67
N LYS A 146 3.86 -19.19 -5.58
CA LYS A 146 3.17 -20.20 -4.77
C LYS A 146 1.74 -20.39 -5.28
N ARG A 147 1.14 -21.53 -4.90
CA ARG A 147 -0.27 -21.82 -5.20
C ARG A 147 -1.15 -20.65 -4.73
N HIS A 148 -1.97 -20.14 -5.65
CA HIS A 148 -2.93 -19.09 -5.37
C HIS A 148 -3.93 -19.52 -4.29
N LYS A 149 -4.20 -18.63 -3.34
CA LYS A 149 -5.20 -18.76 -2.28
C LYS A 149 -6.25 -17.69 -2.48
N TYR A 150 -7.53 -18.03 -2.33
CA TYR A 150 -8.57 -17.03 -2.39
C TYR A 150 -8.65 -16.26 -1.07
N LEU A 151 -9.06 -14.99 -1.12
CA LEU A 151 -9.29 -14.21 0.10
C LEU A 151 -10.35 -14.87 1.01
N THR A 152 -11.33 -15.56 0.42
CA THR A 152 -12.31 -16.39 1.14
C THR A 152 -11.66 -17.50 1.96
N ASP A 153 -10.55 -18.08 1.49
CA ASP A 153 -9.80 -19.11 2.23
C ASP A 153 -9.04 -18.51 3.43
N ILE A 154 -8.66 -17.24 3.33
CA ILE A 154 -7.83 -16.54 4.32
C ILE A 154 -8.70 -15.84 5.35
N LEU A 155 -9.89 -15.40 4.95
CA LEU A 155 -10.89 -14.69 5.76
C LEU A 155 -12.20 -15.51 5.80
N PRO A 156 -12.20 -16.73 6.37
CA PRO A 156 -13.40 -17.56 6.42
C PRO A 156 -14.52 -16.95 7.29
N GLN A 157 -14.18 -15.99 8.15
CA GLN A 157 -15.11 -15.25 9.02
C GLN A 157 -15.84 -14.13 8.26
N ALA A 158 -15.32 -13.71 7.10
CA ALA A 158 -15.90 -12.62 6.34
C ALA A 158 -17.11 -13.12 5.53
N ASP A 159 -18.13 -12.26 5.39
CA ASP A 159 -19.25 -12.51 4.50
C ASP A 159 -18.74 -12.68 3.04
N PRO A 160 -18.88 -13.86 2.42
CA PRO A 160 -18.39 -14.10 1.07
C PRO A 160 -18.99 -13.17 0.02
N SER A 161 -20.21 -12.66 0.24
CA SER A 161 -20.87 -11.71 -0.66
C SER A 161 -20.23 -10.31 -0.66
N LYS A 162 -19.42 -10.01 0.37
CA LYS A 162 -18.69 -8.74 0.53
C LYS A 162 -17.23 -8.85 0.11
N ILE A 163 -16.72 -10.06 -0.08
CA ILE A 163 -15.40 -10.33 -0.68
C ILE A 163 -15.59 -10.39 -2.19
N THR A 164 -15.80 -9.22 -2.79
CA THR A 164 -16.01 -9.11 -4.23
C THR A 164 -14.66 -9.15 -4.96
N HIS A 165 -14.61 -9.88 -6.08
CA HIS A 165 -13.51 -9.81 -7.05
C HIS A 165 -13.54 -8.46 -7.78
N TYR A 166 -13.28 -7.34 -7.09
CA TYR A 166 -13.12 -6.05 -7.77
C TYR A 166 -11.72 -5.95 -8.35
N THR A 167 -11.63 -6.07 -9.68
CA THR A 167 -10.69 -5.26 -10.46
C THR A 167 -11.04 -3.81 -10.17
N ILE A 168 -10.20 -3.13 -9.39
CA ILE A 168 -10.29 -1.69 -9.22
C ILE A 168 -9.98 -1.09 -10.59
N ASP A 169 -10.98 -0.49 -11.23
CA ASP A 169 -10.68 0.48 -12.28
C ASP A 169 -10.13 1.75 -11.63
N ASP A 170 -9.10 2.34 -12.24
CA ASP A 170 -8.49 3.57 -11.73
C ASP A 170 -9.51 4.73 -11.64
N SER A 171 -10.64 4.66 -12.36
CA SER A 171 -11.71 5.67 -12.32
C SER A 171 -12.51 5.71 -11.03
N THR A 172 -12.52 4.66 -10.22
CA THR A 172 -13.29 4.62 -8.96
C THR A 172 -12.53 5.28 -7.81
N ILE A 173 -11.20 5.30 -7.84
CA ILE A 173 -10.36 5.94 -6.81
C ILE A 173 -10.32 7.47 -6.98
N ASP A 174 -10.37 7.97 -8.23
CA ASP A 174 -10.32 9.41 -8.50
C ASP A 174 -11.65 10.14 -8.23
N ASN A 175 -12.75 9.40 -8.05
CA ASN A 175 -14.10 9.93 -7.78
C ASN A 175 -14.53 9.84 -6.29
N MET A 176 -13.63 9.46 -5.37
CA MET A 176 -13.83 9.46 -3.90
C MET A 176 -12.83 10.37 -3.18
#